data_AF-A0A060CFG8-F1
#
_entry.id   AF-A0A060CFG8-F1
#
_cell.length_a   1.000
_cell.length_b   1.000
_cell.length_c   1.000
_cell.angle_alpha   90.00
_cell.angle_beta   90.00
_cell.angle_gamma   90.00
#
_symmetry.space_group_name_H-M   'P 1'
#
loop_
_entity.id
_entity.type
_entity.pdbx_description
1 polymer ?
#
loop_
_entity_poly.entity_id
_entity_poly.type
_entity_poly.pdbx_seq_one_letter_code
_entity_poly.pdbx_strand_id
1 'polypeptide(L)'
;MLASSQNPYIHTLFPKPVDHGSRKRPPTAGDKIIKSANELVETLSQSQPSYIRTIKPNQNRSASEFDDRQVLHQIKYLGLKENVRIRRAGFAYRQTFEKFVERFYLCRQSVRMRVIILGQAILKMR
;
A
#
# COMPACT_ATOMS: atom_id res chain seq x y z
N MET A 1 30.14 -19.37 24.73
CA MET A 1 30.17 -18.08 25.45
C MET A 1 28.77 -17.56 25.76
N LEU A 2 27.87 -17.38 24.78
CA LEU A 2 26.49 -16.92 25.09
C LEU A 2 25.64 -17.99 25.78
N ALA A 3 25.82 -19.26 25.42
CA ALA A 3 25.14 -20.41 26.04
C ALA A 3 25.58 -20.73 27.48
N SER A 4 26.70 -20.14 27.96
CA SER A 4 27.20 -20.34 29.32
C SER A 4 26.77 -19.23 30.28
N SER A 5 25.94 -18.29 29.83
CA SER A 5 25.40 -17.21 30.66
C SER A 5 24.41 -17.78 31.70
N GLN A 6 24.41 -17.24 32.91
CA GLN A 6 23.42 -17.57 33.95
C GLN A 6 22.13 -16.75 33.81
N ASN A 7 22.12 -15.72 32.96
CA ASN A 7 20.96 -14.84 32.80
C ASN A 7 19.89 -15.50 31.90
N PRO A 8 18.66 -15.75 32.41
CA PRO A 8 17.60 -16.39 31.64
C PRO A 8 17.18 -15.59 30.39
N TYR A 9 17.32 -14.26 30.39
CA TYR A 9 17.01 -13.42 29.21
C TYR A 9 17.97 -13.65 28.04
N ILE A 10 19.22 -14.04 28.31
CA ILE A 10 20.18 -14.34 27.23
C ILE A 10 19.80 -15.65 26.52
N HIS A 11 19.22 -16.60 27.26
CA HIS A 11 18.72 -17.84 26.68
C HIS A 11 17.43 -17.65 25.86
N THR A 12 16.61 -16.63 26.16
CA THR A 12 15.44 -16.31 25.34
C THR A 12 15.80 -15.64 24.01
N LEU A 13 16.86 -14.80 24.00
CA LEU A 13 17.36 -14.16 22.78
C LEU A 13 18.08 -15.12 21.83
N PHE A 14 18.75 -16.15 22.38
CA PHE A 14 19.52 -17.13 21.61
C PHE A 14 19.06 -18.58 21.90
N PRO A 15 17.83 -18.95 21.54
CA PRO A 15 17.23 -20.23 21.93
C PRO A 15 17.75 -21.44 21.12
N LYS A 16 18.44 -21.19 19.99
CA LYS A 16 18.94 -22.25 19.10
C LYS A 16 20.46 -22.37 19.22
N PRO A 17 21.00 -23.50 19.72
CA PRO A 17 22.40 -23.80 19.50
C PRO A 17 22.63 -23.88 17.99
N VAL A 18 23.68 -23.20 17.50
CA VAL A 18 24.03 -23.22 16.08
C VAL A 18 24.39 -24.67 15.73
N ASP A 19 23.62 -25.30 14.85
CA ASP A 19 23.86 -26.68 14.44
C ASP A 19 25.12 -26.75 13.57
N HIS A 20 26.25 -27.04 14.22
CA HIS A 20 27.58 -27.15 13.59
C HIS A 20 27.68 -28.34 12.64
N GLY A 21 26.70 -29.26 12.63
CA GLY A 21 26.65 -30.42 11.74
C GLY A 21 26.04 -30.15 10.36
N SER A 22 25.37 -29.00 10.18
CA SER A 22 24.72 -28.69 8.90
C SER A 22 25.72 -28.10 7.90
N ARG A 23 25.96 -28.79 6.77
CA ARG A 23 26.77 -28.28 5.64
C ARG A 23 26.04 -27.21 4.80
N LYS A 24 24.80 -26.86 5.17
CA LYS A 24 24.02 -25.85 4.45
C LYS A 24 24.59 -24.48 4.77
N ARG A 25 24.90 -23.71 3.73
CA ARG A 25 25.35 -22.32 3.90
C ARG A 25 24.25 -21.54 4.63
N PRO A 26 24.58 -20.82 5.72
CA PRO A 26 23.59 -19.99 6.39
C PRO A 26 23.09 -18.91 5.41
N PRO A 27 21.80 -18.54 5.48
CA PRO A 27 21.24 -17.52 4.61
C PRO A 27 21.94 -16.18 4.86
N THR A 28 22.25 -15.49 3.76
CA THR A 28 22.87 -14.17 3.83
C THR A 28 21.87 -13.12 4.34
N ALA A 29 22.36 -11.96 4.75
CA ALA A 29 21.47 -10.85 5.11
C ALA A 29 20.56 -10.43 3.94
N GLY A 30 21.07 -10.51 2.70
CA GLY A 30 20.28 -10.24 1.50
C GLY A 30 19.12 -11.22 1.33
N ASP A 31 19.39 -12.52 1.50
CA ASP A 31 18.35 -13.57 1.39
C ASP A 31 17.23 -13.36 2.40
N LYS A 32 17.58 -12.91 3.62
CA LYS A 32 16.60 -12.60 4.67
C LYS A 32 15.72 -11.41 4.29
N ILE A 33 16.29 -10.33 3.75
CA ILE A 33 15.53 -9.14 3.33
C ILE A 33 14.58 -9.50 2.19
N ILE A 34 15.05 -10.26 1.20
CA ILE A 34 14.21 -10.70 0.07
C ILE A 34 13.04 -11.53 0.59
N LYS A 35 13.31 -12.50 1.47
CA LYS A 35 12.27 -13.33 2.08
C LYS A 35 11.24 -12.48 2.83
N SER A 36 11.68 -11.59 3.71
CA SER A 36 10.78 -10.74 4.49
C SER A 36 9.98 -9.76 3.63
N ALA A 37 10.55 -9.25 2.55
CA ALA A 37 9.83 -8.39 1.60
C ALA A 37 8.73 -9.16 0.85
N ASN A 38 9.01 -10.39 0.42
CA ASN A 38 8.01 -11.23 -0.24
C ASN A 38 6.83 -11.59 0.68
N GLU A 39 7.13 -11.98 1.93
CA GLU A 39 6.10 -12.26 2.95
C GLU A 39 5.21 -11.04 3.22
N LEU A 40 5.80 -9.83 3.24
CA LEU A 40 5.05 -8.59 3.38
C LEU A 40 4.11 -8.35 2.18
N VAL A 41 4.60 -8.52 0.94
CA VAL A 41 3.79 -8.32 -0.27
C VAL A 41 2.63 -9.31 -0.34
N GLU A 42 2.86 -10.56 0.04
CA GLU A 42 1.81 -11.58 0.11
C GLU A 42 0.71 -11.18 1.11
N THR A 43 1.11 -10.76 2.31
CA THR A 43 0.18 -10.30 3.35
C THR A 43 -0.63 -9.08 2.88
N LEU A 44 0.03 -8.10 2.27
CA LEU A 44 -0.65 -6.90 1.75
C LEU A 44 -1.64 -7.22 0.63
N SER A 45 -1.33 -8.19 -0.22
CA SER A 45 -2.18 -8.59 -1.36
C SER A 45 -3.49 -9.26 -0.94
N GLN A 46 -3.53 -9.85 0.25
CA GLN A 46 -4.73 -10.47 0.82
C GLN A 46 -5.67 -9.45 1.50
N SER A 47 -5.22 -8.22 1.70
CA SER A 47 -5.96 -7.17 2.41
C SER A 47 -6.51 -6.10 1.46
N GLN A 48 -7.44 -5.27 1.94
CA GLN A 48 -7.91 -4.11 1.18
C GLN A 48 -6.94 -2.92 1.40
N PRO A 49 -6.24 -2.43 0.36
CA PRO A 49 -5.20 -1.43 0.55
C PRO A 49 -5.75 -0.01 0.65
N SER A 50 -5.18 0.76 1.57
CA SER A 50 -5.30 2.23 1.62
C SER A 50 -3.92 2.85 1.43
N TYR A 51 -3.80 3.83 0.53
CA TYR A 51 -2.50 4.39 0.13
C TYR A 51 -2.31 5.79 0.72
N ILE A 52 -1.23 5.99 1.48
CA ILE A 52 -0.77 7.30 1.95
C ILE A 52 0.58 7.58 1.31
N ARG A 53 0.74 8.78 0.72
CA ARG A 53 2.00 9.23 0.13
C ARG A 53 2.49 10.45 0.88
N THR A 54 3.64 10.34 1.53
CA THR A 54 4.29 11.43 2.25
C THR A 54 5.19 12.22 1.31
N ILE A 55 5.26 13.54 1.50
CA ILE A 55 6.16 14.45 0.78
C ILE A 55 6.94 15.23 1.81
N LYS A 56 8.26 15.27 1.65
CA LYS A 56 9.15 16.06 2.52
C LYS A 56 9.28 17.48 1.94
N PRO A 57 8.81 18.53 2.63
CA PRO A 57 8.76 19.89 2.07
C PRO A 57 10.14 20.57 1.97
N ASN A 58 11.07 20.27 2.87
CA ASN A 58 12.43 20.82 2.89
C ASN A 58 13.39 19.85 3.60
N GLN A 59 14.71 20.02 3.43
CA GLN A 59 15.72 19.19 4.11
C GLN A 59 16.12 19.72 5.49
N ASN A 60 15.90 21.01 5.74
CA ASN A 60 16.35 21.73 6.93
C ASN A 60 15.45 21.52 8.17
N ARG A 61 14.39 20.72 8.04
CA ARG A 61 13.37 20.50 9.08
C ARG A 61 12.70 21.80 9.56
N SER A 62 12.70 22.82 8.69
CA SER A 62 12.03 24.07 8.97
C SER A 62 10.52 23.90 8.79
N ALA A 63 9.72 24.52 9.65
CA ALA A 63 8.26 24.48 9.52
C ALA A 63 7.73 25.45 8.44
N SER A 64 8.50 26.48 8.08
CA SER A 64 8.09 27.55 7.16
C SER A 64 8.71 27.43 5.76
N GLU A 65 9.78 26.66 5.62
CA GLU A 65 10.50 26.51 4.35
C GLU A 65 9.82 25.49 3.44
N PHE A 66 9.70 25.81 2.16
CA PHE A 66 9.20 24.90 1.14
C PHE A 66 10.12 24.93 -0.07
N ASP A 67 10.72 23.78 -0.40
CA ASP A 67 11.60 23.62 -1.54
C ASP A 67 10.81 23.06 -2.73
N ASP A 68 10.40 23.96 -3.62
CA ASP A 68 9.65 23.64 -4.84
C ASP A 68 10.37 22.61 -5.72
N ARG A 69 11.70 22.68 -5.83
CA ARG A 69 12.45 21.79 -6.73
C ARG A 69 12.47 20.37 -6.17
N GLN A 70 12.71 20.23 -4.87
CA GLN A 70 12.69 18.93 -4.19
C GLN A 70 11.29 18.33 -4.18
N VAL A 71 10.26 19.12 -3.91
CA VAL A 71 8.87 18.63 -3.93
C VAL A 71 8.45 18.25 -5.36
N LEU A 72 8.82 19.03 -6.37
CA LEU A 72 8.54 18.69 -7.77
C LEU A 72 9.23 17.38 -8.19
N HIS A 73 10.48 17.17 -7.75
CA HIS A 73 11.17 15.90 -7.97
C HIS A 73 10.41 14.74 -7.32
N GLN A 74 9.93 14.91 -6.08
CA GLN A 74 9.09 13.94 -5.36
C GLN A 74 7.80 13.61 -6.10
N ILE A 75 7.06 14.62 -6.55
CA ILE A 75 5.83 14.45 -7.32
C ILE A 75 6.08 13.63 -8.60
N LYS A 76 7.22 13.89 -9.27
CA LYS A 76 7.61 13.20 -10.52
C LYS A 76 7.96 11.73 -10.28
N TYR A 77 8.88 11.42 -9.35
CA TYR A 77 9.30 10.03 -9.14
C TYR A 77 8.19 9.18 -8.48
N LEU A 78 7.31 9.78 -7.67
CA LEU A 78 6.11 9.11 -7.15
C LEU A 78 5.01 8.93 -8.20
N GLY A 79 5.17 9.53 -9.39
CA GLY A 79 4.20 9.45 -10.48
C GLY A 79 2.83 10.01 -10.11
N LEU A 80 2.75 11.01 -9.22
CA LEU A 80 1.45 11.51 -8.73
C LEU A 80 0.58 12.05 -9.86
N LYS A 81 1.19 12.74 -10.84
CA LYS A 81 0.50 13.25 -12.03
C LYS A 81 -0.15 12.13 -12.84
N GLU A 82 0.57 11.03 -13.06
CA GLU A 82 0.05 9.89 -13.82
C GLU A 82 -1.04 9.16 -13.05
N ASN A 83 -0.86 8.99 -11.73
CA ASN A 83 -1.90 8.45 -10.85
C ASN A 83 -3.21 9.26 -10.94
N VAL A 84 -3.12 10.59 -10.94
CA VAL A 84 -4.29 11.47 -11.12
C VAL A 84 -4.90 11.30 -12.51
N ARG A 85 -4.08 11.21 -13.57
CA ARG A 85 -4.56 11.00 -14.94
C ARG A 85 -5.33 9.69 -15.09
N ILE A 86 -4.78 8.58 -14.61
CA ILE A 86 -5.42 7.26 -14.62
C ILE A 86 -6.73 7.28 -13.83
N ARG A 87 -6.75 7.94 -12.67
CA ARG A 87 -7.97 8.09 -11.84
C ARG A 87 -9.03 8.95 -12.52
N ARG A 88 -8.65 9.96 -13.30
CA ARG A 88 -9.56 10.82 -14.08
C ARG A 88 -10.07 10.16 -15.37
N ALA A 89 -9.26 9.32 -16.01
CA ALA A 89 -9.64 8.59 -17.22
C ALA A 89 -10.58 7.41 -16.91
N GLY A 90 -10.53 6.87 -15.69
CA GLY A 90 -11.59 6.00 -15.18
C GLY A 90 -12.83 6.80 -14.79
N PHE A 91 -14.01 6.19 -14.89
CA PHE A 91 -15.20 6.71 -14.22
C PHE A 91 -14.87 6.89 -12.73
N ALA A 92 -15.09 8.10 -12.19
CA ALA A 92 -14.80 8.45 -10.80
C ALA A 92 -15.52 7.55 -9.79
N TYR A 93 -16.58 6.86 -10.25
CA TYR A 93 -17.43 6.00 -9.44
C TYR A 93 -17.43 4.57 -10.01
N ARG A 94 -16.94 3.62 -9.22
CA ARG A 94 -16.85 2.19 -9.55
C ARG A 94 -17.69 1.34 -8.58
N GLN A 95 -18.92 1.75 -8.34
CA GLN A 95 -19.83 0.96 -7.51
C GLN A 95 -20.54 -0.08 -8.39
N THR A 96 -20.71 -1.29 -7.88
CA THR A 96 -21.61 -2.27 -8.49
C THR A 96 -23.03 -1.73 -8.48
N PHE A 97 -23.82 -2.12 -9.49
CA PHE A 97 -25.20 -1.66 -9.66
C PHE A 97 -26.04 -1.87 -8.39
N GLU A 98 -25.89 -3.02 -7.73
CA GLU A 98 -26.60 -3.37 -6.50
C GLU A 98 -26.39 -2.33 -5.39
N LYS A 99 -25.14 -1.99 -5.07
CA LYS A 99 -24.81 -1.01 -4.03
C LYS A 99 -25.15 0.43 -4.43
N PHE A 100 -25.22 0.74 -5.72
CA PHE A 100 -25.69 2.03 -6.20
C PHE A 100 -27.20 2.19 -5.97
N VAL A 101 -27.98 1.16 -6.32
CA VAL A 101 -29.44 1.15 -6.11
C VAL A 101 -29.77 1.23 -4.63
N GLU A 102 -29.13 0.43 -3.79
CA GLU A 102 -29.32 0.46 -2.32
C GLU A 102 -29.05 1.84 -1.71
N ARG A 103 -28.09 2.60 -2.26
CA ARG A 103 -27.74 3.93 -1.73
C ARG A 103 -28.65 5.05 -2.25
N PHE A 104 -29.13 4.95 -3.49
CA PHE A 104 -29.85 6.04 -4.17
C PHE A 104 -31.35 5.76 -4.39
N TYR A 105 -31.89 4.63 -3.91
CA TYR A 105 -33.31 4.28 -4.11
C TYR A 105 -34.27 5.37 -3.58
N LEU A 106 -33.93 6.01 -2.45
CA LEU A 106 -34.73 7.10 -1.84
C LEU A 106 -34.66 8.42 -2.63
N CYS A 107 -33.57 8.68 -3.35
CA CYS A 107 -33.42 9.90 -4.15
C CYS A 107 -34.21 9.87 -5.47
N ARG A 108 -34.87 8.75 -5.79
CA ARG A 108 -35.64 8.56 -7.03
C ARG A 108 -36.84 9.50 -7.16
N GLN A 109 -37.38 10.02 -6.06
CA GLN A 109 -38.55 10.90 -6.09
C GLN A 109 -38.21 12.36 -6.49
N SER A 110 -36.95 12.80 -6.37
CA SER A 110 -36.60 14.23 -6.47
C SER A 110 -35.71 14.60 -7.67
N VAL A 111 -34.94 13.65 -8.23
CA VAL A 111 -34.02 13.95 -9.35
C VAL A 111 -34.32 13.04 -10.53
N ARG A 112 -34.56 13.63 -11.71
CA ARG A 112 -34.79 12.92 -12.98
C ARG A 112 -33.56 12.09 -13.35
N MET A 113 -33.50 10.86 -12.86
CA MET A 113 -32.35 9.94 -12.91
C MET A 113 -32.10 9.32 -14.31
N ARG A 114 -32.28 10.10 -15.38
CA ARG A 114 -32.14 9.60 -16.77
C ARG A 114 -30.70 9.59 -17.29
N VAL A 115 -29.78 10.34 -16.67
CA VAL A 115 -28.41 10.52 -17.21
C VAL A 115 -27.41 9.50 -16.65
N ILE A 116 -27.58 9.02 -15.41
CA ILE A 116 -26.60 8.11 -14.79
C ILE A 116 -26.83 6.64 -15.19
N ILE A 117 -28.10 6.25 -15.40
CA ILE A 117 -28.44 4.85 -15.74
C ILE A 117 -28.01 4.49 -17.17
N LEU A 118 -28.08 5.44 -18.13
CA LEU A 118 -27.67 5.17 -19.51
C LEU A 118 -26.16 4.90 -19.65
N GLY A 119 -25.31 5.55 -18.83
CA GLY A 119 -23.86 5.37 -18.88
C GLY A 119 -23.39 3.99 -18.37
N GLN A 120 -24.11 3.40 -17.41
CA GLN A 120 -23.82 2.07 -16.89
C GLN A 120 -24.38 0.95 -17.80
N ALA A 121 -25.48 1.21 -18.51
CA ALA A 121 -26.05 0.24 -19.47
C ALA A 121 -25.14 -0.02 -20.68
N ILE A 122 -24.38 0.99 -21.14
CA ILE A 122 -23.40 0.84 -22.24
C ILE A 122 -22.22 -0.05 -21.82
N LEU A 123 -21.87 -0.11 -20.53
CA LEU A 123 -20.76 -0.93 -20.03
C LEU A 123 -21.11 -2.41 -19.86
N LYS A 124 -22.38 -2.80 -19.97
CA LYS A 124 -22.82 -4.21 -19.91
C LYS A 124 -22.97 -4.86 -21.29
N MET A 125 -22.69 -4.10 -22.36
CA MET A 125 -22.77 -4.55 -23.77
C MET A 125 -21.39 -4.65 -24.46
N ARG A 126 -20.28 -4.58 -23.71
CA ARG A 126 -18.93 -4.90 -24.18
C ARG A 126 -18.23 -5.86 -23.24
#